data_AF-A0A3M1WQA7-F1
#
_entry.id   AF-A0A3M1WQA7-F1
#
_cell.length_a   1.000
_cell.length_b   1.000
_cell.length_c   1.000
_cell.angle_alpha   90.00
_cell.angle_beta   90.00
_cell.angle_gamma   90.00
#
_symmetry.space_group_name_H-M   'P 1'
#
loop_
_entity.id
_entity.type
_entity.pdbx_description
1 polymer ?
#
loop_
_entity_poly.entity_id
_entity_poly.type
_entity_poly.pdbx_seq_one_letter_code
_entity_poly.pdbx_strand_id
1 'polypeptide(L)' 'MDKARLIIADSEHCADMLFISGLFVPDPFIAIELDGRWHGLLSPLEVDRARRHARFDEVHLDRPWQEKAAGLGLPAGLA' A
#
# COMPACT_ATOMS: atom_id res chain seq x y z
N MET A 1 11.46 -16.78 -10.07
CA MET A 1 10.76 -15.59 -9.53
C MET A 1 10.40 -15.97 -8.12
N ASP A 2 11.27 -15.71 -7.14
CA ASP A 2 11.23 -16.51 -5.90
C ASP A 2 11.05 -15.70 -4.63
N LYS A 3 11.05 -14.36 -4.68
CA LYS A 3 10.83 -13.54 -3.49
C LYS A 3 10.01 -12.31 -3.80
N ALA A 4 8.90 -12.19 -3.09
CA ALA A 4 8.14 -10.96 -2.93
C ALA A 4 8.39 -10.41 -1.52
N ARG A 5 8.40 -9.09 -1.38
CA ARG A 5 8.43 -8.43 -0.06
C ARG A 5 7.09 -7.74 0.16
N LEU A 6 6.56 -7.86 1.37
CA LEU A 6 5.32 -7.21 1.78
C LEU A 6 5.59 -6.42 3.06
N ILE A 7 5.16 -5.17 3.07
CA ILE A 7 5.13 -4.33 4.26
C ILE A 7 3.71 -3.78 4.41
N ILE A 8 3.19 -3.88 5.63
CA ILE A 8 1.91 -3.29 6.03
C ILE A 8 2.18 -2.48 7.28
N ALA A 9 2.19 -1.16 7.15
CA ALA A 9 2.51 -0.23 8.23
C ALA A 9 2.08 1.19 7.86
N ASP A 10 1.94 2.07 8.84
CA ASP A 10 1.95 3.51 8.64
C ASP A 10 3.39 3.99 8.40
N SER A 11 3.58 5.01 7.58
CA SER A 11 4.92 5.52 7.29
C SER A 11 5.39 6.60 8.26
N GLU A 12 4.53 7.02 9.20
CA GLU A 12 4.90 7.92 10.28
C GLU A 12 5.80 7.24 11.33
N HIS A 13 5.49 5.98 11.69
CA HIS A 13 6.24 5.22 12.70
C HIS A 13 7.13 4.11 12.12
N CYS A 14 6.95 3.75 10.84
CA CYS A 14 7.78 2.75 10.17
C CYS A 14 8.79 3.39 9.20
N ALA A 15 10.06 3.44 9.61
CA ALA A 15 11.15 4.00 8.80
C ALA A 15 11.33 3.29 7.45
N ASP A 16 11.17 1.97 7.40
CA ASP A 16 11.23 1.21 6.15
C ASP A 16 10.11 1.59 5.19
N MET A 17 8.88 1.74 5.71
CA MET A 17 7.74 2.18 4.92
C MET A 17 7.92 3.61 4.40
N LEU A 18 8.45 4.52 5.23
CA LEU A 18 8.79 5.88 4.81
C LEU A 18 9.85 5.88 3.70
N PHE A 19 10.91 5.08 3.86
CA PHE A 19 11.99 4.98 2.88
C PHE A 19 11.49 4.49 1.53
N ILE A 20 10.67 3.44 1.53
CA ILE A 20 10.12 2.80 0.34
C ILE A 20 9.05 3.67 -0.33
N SER A 21 8.08 4.17 0.44
CA SER A 21 6.98 4.94 -0.13
C SER A 21 7.37 6.37 -0.49
N GLY A 22 8.30 6.98 0.24
CA GLY A 22 8.59 8.41 0.16
C GLY A 22 7.43 9.31 0.60
N LEU A 23 6.38 8.74 1.22
CA LEU A 23 5.23 9.46 1.73
C LEU A 23 5.23 9.44 3.25
N PHE A 24 4.76 10.51 3.85
CA PHE A 24 4.39 10.53 5.27
C PHE A 24 2.87 10.34 5.37
N VAL A 25 2.43 9.21 5.89
CA VAL A 25 1.02 8.78 5.97
C VAL A 25 0.79 8.17 7.36
N PRO A 26 -0.15 8.71 8.15
CA PRO A 26 -0.45 8.21 9.49
C PRO A 26 -1.26 6.91 9.47
N ASP A 27 -2.02 6.67 8.40
CA ASP A 27 -2.82 5.45 8.24
C ASP A 27 -1.98 4.33 7.60
N PRO A 28 -2.08 3.08 8.09
CA PRO A 28 -1.40 1.96 7.48
C PRO A 28 -1.86 1.70 6.04
N PHE A 29 -0.89 1.38 5.19
CA PHE A 29 -1.13 0.98 3.81
C PHE A 29 -0.19 -0.16 3.41
N ILE A 30 -0.37 -0.69 2.21
CA ILE A 30 0.35 -1.88 1.76
C ILE A 30 1.39 -1.49 0.72
N ALA A 31 2.63 -1.96 0.92
CA ALA A 31 3.71 -1.89 -0.06
C ALA A 31 4.16 -3.31 -0.41
N ILE A 32 4.18 -3.63 -1.71
CA ILE A 32 4.59 -4.96 -2.21
C ILE A 32 5.70 -4.77 -3.23
N GLU A 33 6.80 -5.49 -3.06
CA GLU A 33 7.86 -5.58 -4.05
C GLU A 33 7.73 -6.89 -4.82
N LEU A 34 7.64 -6.78 -6.14
CA LEU A 34 7.58 -7.89 -7.08
C LEU A 34 8.64 -7.67 -8.17
N ASP A 35 9.60 -8.58 -8.27
CA ASP A 35 10.64 -8.57 -9.31
C ASP A 35 11.38 -7.22 -9.44
N GLY A 36 11.72 -6.62 -8.31
CA GLY A 36 12.42 -5.34 -8.18
C GLY A 36 11.52 -4.11 -8.23
N ARG A 37 10.21 -4.27 -8.45
CA ARG A 37 9.27 -3.16 -8.63
C ARG A 37 8.35 -3.04 -7.42
N TRP A 38 8.20 -1.83 -6.91
CA TRP A 38 7.37 -1.53 -5.76
C TRP A 38 5.98 -1.04 -6.17
N HIS A 39 4.97 -1.74 -5.65
CA HIS A 39 3.56 -1.43 -5.80
C HIS A 39 3.02 -0.93 -4.46
N GLY A 40 2.40 0.25 -4.46
CA GLY A 40 1.69 0.81 -3.31
C GLY A 40 0.19 0.63 -3.47
N LEU A 41 -0.50 0.08 -2.48
CA LEU A 41 -1.95 -0.02 -2.42
C LEU A 41 -2.48 0.90 -1.32
N LEU A 42 -3.20 1.94 -1.71
CA LEU A 42 -3.58 3.04 -0.82
C LEU A 42 -5.08 3.32 -0.85
N SER A 43 -5.55 3.95 0.22
CA SER A 43 -6.93 4.41 0.37
C SER A 43 -7.29 5.50 -0.66
N PRO A 44 -8.59 5.78 -0.90
CA PRO A 44 -9.00 6.87 -1.77
C PRO A 44 -8.45 8.24 -1.35
N LEU A 45 -8.24 8.44 -0.04
CA LEU A 45 -7.69 9.68 0.51
C LEU A 45 -6.23 9.87 0.11
N GLU A 46 -5.47 8.77 0.03
CA GLU A 46 -4.02 8.79 -0.11
C GLU A 46 -3.52 8.49 -1.53
N VAL A 47 -4.31 7.78 -2.34
CA VAL A 47 -3.91 7.33 -3.68
C VAL A 47 -3.51 8.49 -4.60
N ASP A 48 -4.22 9.62 -4.54
CA ASP A 48 -3.91 10.78 -5.38
C ASP A 48 -2.67 11.54 -4.90
N ARG A 49 -2.40 11.53 -3.59
CA ARG A 49 -1.13 12.05 -3.05
C ARG A 49 0.03 11.16 -3.49
N ALA A 50 -0.16 9.84 -3.42
CA ALA A 50 0.83 8.86 -3.80
C ALA A 50 1.18 8.91 -5.29
N ARG A 51 0.19 9.01 -6.18
CA ARG A 51 0.42 9.16 -7.63
C ARG A 51 1.29 10.36 -7.99
N ARG A 52 1.30 11.40 -7.15
CA ARG A 52 2.07 12.63 -7.39
C ARG A 52 3.44 12.64 -6.72
N HIS A 53 3.58 11.99 -5.57
CA HIS A 53 4.73 12.19 -4.68
C HIS A 53 5.40 10.91 -4.18
N ALA A 54 4.80 9.74 -4.39
CA ALA A 54 5.37 8.49 -3.93
C ALA A 54 6.55 8.04 -4.80
N ARG A 55 7.36 7.15 -4.24
CA ARG A 55 8.48 6.47 -4.92
C ARG A 55 8.09 5.11 -5.50
N PHE A 56 6.81 4.75 -5.45
CA PHE A 56 6.30 3.51 -6.03
C PHE A 56 6.40 3.50 -7.54
N ASP A 57 6.75 2.35 -8.12
CA ASP A 57 6.66 2.11 -9.56
C ASP A 57 5.20 2.08 -10.02
N GLU A 58 4.30 1.56 -9.18
CA GLU A 58 2.87 1.52 -9.44
C GLU A 58 2.05 1.85 -8.20
N VAL A 59 0.99 2.64 -8.40
CA VAL A 59 0.09 3.07 -7.34
C VAL A 59 -1.34 2.59 -7.62
N HIS A 60 -1.87 1.83 -6.68
CA HIS A 60 -3.16 1.15 -6.77
C HIS A 60 -4.14 1.70 -5.72
N LEU A 61 -5.41 1.77 -6.09
CA LEU A 61 -6.50 2.06 -5.17
C LEU A 61 -6.93 0.77 -4.46
N ASP A 62 -7.13 0.82 -3.14
CA ASP A 62 -7.50 -0.33 -2.31
C ASP A 62 -8.97 -0.76 -2.45
N ARG A 63 -9.88 0.17 -2.76
CA ARG A 63 -11.33 -0.07 -2.80
C ARG A 63 -11.76 -1.30 -3.60
N PRO A 64 -11.28 -1.56 -4.85
CA PRO A 64 -11.66 -2.76 -5.59
C PRO A 64 -11.31 -4.06 -4.85
N TRP A 65 -10.25 -4.05 -4.05
CA TRP A 65 -9.83 -5.21 -3.26
C TRP A 65 -10.67 -5.39 -2.01
N GLN A 66 -11.09 -4.30 -1.37
CA GLN A 66 -12.04 -4.34 -0.27
C GLN A 66 -13.40 -4.90 -0.72
N GLU A 67 -13.90 -4.47 -1.88
CA GLU A 67 -15.15 -4.98 -2.47
C GLU A 67 -15.07 -6.48 -2.76
N LYS A 68 -13.94 -6.92 -3.31
CA LYS A 68 -13.67 -8.35 -3.55
C LYS A 68 -13.60 -9.13 -2.23
N ALA A 69 -12.94 -8.60 -1.20
CA ALA A 69 -12.85 -9.23 0.11
C ALA A 69 -14.23 -9.36 0.79
N ALA A 70 -15.06 -8.32 0.70
CA ALA A 70 -16.44 -8.35 1.19
C ALA A 70 -17.28 -9.43 0.48
N GLY A 71 -17.11 -9.58 -0.85
CA GLY A 71 -17.73 -10.67 -1.61
C GLY A 71 -17.31 -12.08 -1.17
N LEU A 72 -16.16 -12.21 -0.50
CA LEU A 72 -15.66 -13.45 0.09
C LEU A 72 -16.06 -13.61 1.57
N GLY A 73 -16.85 -12.67 2.13
CA GLY A 73 -17.25 -12.68 3.53
C GLY A 73 -16.13 -12.28 4.51
N LEU A 74 -15.05 -11.68 4.01
CA LEU A 74 -13.98 -11.16 4.86
C LEU A 74 -14.34 -9.76 5.38
N PRO A 75 -13.97 -9.42 6.64
CA PRO A 75 -14.24 -8.11 7.20
C PRO A 75 -13.48 -7.01 6.45
N ALA A 76 -14.05 -5.80 6.45
CA ALA A 76 -13.37 -4.63 5.90
C ALA A 76 -12.30 -4.13 6.89
N GLY A 77 -11.07 -3.95 6.39
CA GLY A 77 -9.96 -3.34 7.13
C GLY A 77 -8.78 -4.27 7.40
N LEU A 78 -7.61 -3.66 7.58
CA LEU A 78 -6.48 -4.28 8.27
C LEU A 78 -6.80 -4.14 9.77
N ALA A 79 -6.94 -5.28 10.45
CA ALA A 79 -7.41 -5.38 11.83
C ALA A 79 -6.63 -4.49 12.82
#